data_AF-Q67WM1-F1
#
_entry.id   AF-Q67WM1-F1
#
_cell.length_a   1.000
_cell.length_b   1.000
_cell.length_c   1.000
_cell.angle_alpha   90.00
_cell.angle_beta   90.00
_cell.angle_gamma   90.00
#
_symmetry.space_group_name_H-M   'P 1'
#
loop_
_entity.id
_entity.type
_entity.pdbx_description
1 polymer ?
#
loop_
_entity_poly.entity_id
_entity_poly.type
_entity_poly.pdbx_seq_one_letter_code
_entity_poly.pdbx_strand_id
1 'polypeptide(L)'
;MTQEQILAFEQSGEISFFGHCLKLDDIKVIRQFKRPANVAENEIDAAGDGDVLVVLDLRADQSLFEAGVAREVVNRIQKLRKTAQLEPTDLVDVYYKPMDDGKNTLVEIVQSQDQYIRDALGNPLIPKMAAPPDAVMICEESHNVQDMSFVIYIARVSPVVTDDLLVHAAGNREHFDALKVYLLSRSISRLKNEFQAGNGKITVDFIEGFPPIDLQLGKHVFLSTGDFYLATRS
;
A
#
# COMPACT_ATOMS: atom_id res chain seq x y z
N MET A 1 -40.52 -22.64 -24.41
CA MET A 1 -40.38 -21.29 -24.99
C MET A 1 -39.00 -21.19 -25.61
N THR A 2 -38.89 -20.63 -26.81
CA THR A 2 -37.58 -20.25 -27.37
C THR A 2 -37.06 -19.00 -26.66
N GLN A 3 -35.78 -18.70 -26.81
CA GLN A 3 -35.20 -17.50 -26.21
C GLN A 3 -35.82 -16.22 -26.77
N GLU A 4 -36.17 -16.19 -28.06
CA GLU A 4 -36.89 -15.05 -28.64
C GLU A 4 -38.29 -14.87 -28.02
N GLN A 5 -39.00 -15.97 -27.73
CA GLN A 5 -40.30 -15.91 -27.06
C GLN A 5 -40.20 -15.41 -25.62
N ILE A 6 -39.13 -15.76 -24.89
CA ILE A 6 -38.89 -15.26 -23.53
C ILE A 6 -38.62 -13.75 -23.57
N LEU A 7 -37.74 -13.29 -24.47
CA LEU A 7 -37.43 -11.87 -24.63
C LEU A 7 -38.65 -11.06 -25.07
N ALA A 8 -39.47 -11.59 -25.98
CA ALA A 8 -40.71 -10.95 -26.43
C ALA A 8 -41.75 -10.86 -25.30
N PHE A 9 -41.87 -11.90 -24.48
CA PHE A 9 -42.73 -11.89 -23.27
C PHE A 9 -42.25 -10.83 -22.27
N GLU A 10 -40.95 -10.73 -22.00
CA GLU A 10 -40.40 -9.72 -21.09
C GLU A 10 -40.64 -8.29 -21.58
N GLN A 11 -40.64 -8.05 -22.90
CA GLN A 11 -40.94 -6.73 -23.48
C GLN A 11 -42.43 -6.40 -23.53
N SER A 12 -43.28 -7.38 -23.84
CA SER A 12 -44.73 -7.17 -24.04
C SER A 12 -45.55 -7.33 -22.77
N GLY A 13 -45.04 -8.06 -21.77
CA GLY A 13 -45.73 -8.37 -20.51
C GLY A 13 -46.79 -9.46 -20.61
N GLU A 14 -47.00 -10.04 -21.80
CA GLU A 14 -47.99 -11.09 -22.04
C GLU A 14 -47.56 -12.08 -23.14
N ILE A 15 -47.97 -13.33 -23.02
CA ILE A 15 -47.72 -14.36 -24.04
C ILE A 15 -48.90 -15.33 -24.13
N SER A 16 -49.22 -15.79 -25.34
CA SER A 16 -50.32 -16.72 -25.58
C SER A 16 -49.82 -18.14 -25.86
N PHE A 17 -50.29 -19.12 -25.08
CA PHE A 17 -50.06 -20.55 -25.28
C PHE A 17 -51.39 -21.28 -25.44
N PHE A 18 -51.56 -22.02 -26.55
CA PHE A 18 -52.77 -22.83 -26.82
C PHE A 18 -54.10 -22.07 -26.62
N GLY A 19 -54.12 -20.75 -26.90
CA GLY A 19 -55.32 -19.91 -26.73
C GLY A 19 -55.50 -19.28 -25.33
N HIS A 20 -54.58 -19.53 -24.40
CA HIS A 20 -54.58 -18.91 -23.07
C HIS A 20 -53.52 -17.81 -22.99
N CYS A 21 -53.90 -16.62 -22.53
CA CYS A 21 -53.00 -15.48 -22.31
C CYS A 21 -52.43 -15.55 -20.88
N LEU A 22 -51.11 -15.54 -20.77
CA LEU A 22 -50.35 -15.54 -19.52
C LEU A 22 -49.63 -14.19 -19.39
N LYS A 23 -49.66 -13.60 -18.20
CA LYS A 23 -49.07 -12.30 -17.87
C LYS A 23 -47.88 -12.44 -16.91
N LEU A 24 -47.26 -11.32 -16.56
CA LEU A 24 -46.15 -11.25 -15.59
C LEU A 24 -46.47 -11.88 -14.23
N ASP A 25 -47.74 -11.86 -13.82
CA ASP A 25 -48.19 -12.47 -12.55
C ASP A 25 -48.26 -14.01 -12.65
N ASP A 26 -48.36 -14.56 -13.86
CA ASP A 26 -48.50 -16.00 -14.10
C ASP A 26 -47.15 -16.68 -14.35
N ILE A 27 -46.13 -15.92 -14.79
CA ILE A 27 -44.83 -16.45 -15.22
C ILE A 27 -43.70 -15.72 -14.51
N LYS A 28 -42.90 -16.48 -13.76
CA LYS A 28 -41.61 -16.02 -13.24
C LYS A 28 -40.47 -16.45 -14.17
N VAL A 29 -39.79 -15.49 -14.79
CA VAL A 29 -38.56 -15.74 -15.54
C VAL A 29 -37.38 -15.77 -14.56
N ILE A 30 -36.62 -16.86 -14.56
CA ILE A 30 -35.41 -17.01 -13.74
C ILE A 30 -34.23 -17.20 -14.69
N ARG A 31 -33.26 -16.30 -14.64
CA ARG A 31 -31.98 -16.45 -15.34
C ARG A 31 -31.08 -17.35 -14.50
N GLN A 32 -30.56 -18.42 -15.09
CA GLN A 32 -29.60 -19.31 -14.46
C GLN A 32 -28.31 -19.30 -15.27
N PHE A 33 -27.18 -19.19 -14.59
CA PHE A 33 -25.88 -19.33 -15.21
C PHE A 33 -25.62 -20.81 -15.52
N LYS A 34 -25.28 -21.11 -16.78
CA LYS A 34 -24.85 -22.44 -17.18
C LYS A 34 -23.32 -22.45 -17.32
N ARG A 35 -22.67 -23.14 -16.39
CA ARG A 35 -21.21 -23.34 -16.39
C ARG A 35 -20.73 -23.96 -17.72
N PRO A 36 -19.63 -23.46 -18.32
CA PRO A 36 -18.98 -24.10 -19.45
C PRO A 36 -18.52 -25.54 -19.12
N ALA A 37 -18.60 -26.45 -20.10
CA ALA A 37 -18.31 -27.87 -19.85
C ALA A 37 -16.88 -28.15 -19.35
N ASN A 38 -15.93 -27.25 -19.65
CA ASN A 38 -14.50 -27.37 -19.40
C ASN A 38 -13.99 -26.67 -18.13
N VAL A 39 -14.87 -26.10 -17.30
CA VAL A 39 -14.49 -25.36 -16.06
C VAL A 39 -15.06 -26.10 -14.86
N ALA A 40 -14.31 -26.37 -13.80
CA ALA A 40 -14.83 -27.07 -12.63
C ALA A 40 -15.80 -26.20 -11.81
N GLU A 41 -16.65 -26.82 -10.98
CA GLU A 41 -17.64 -26.10 -10.16
C GLU A 41 -16.99 -25.15 -9.14
N ASN A 42 -15.80 -25.47 -8.65
CA ASN A 42 -15.03 -24.63 -7.72
C ASN A 42 -14.17 -23.55 -8.41
N GLU A 43 -14.18 -23.49 -9.73
CA GLU A 43 -13.37 -22.53 -10.52
C GLU A 43 -14.19 -21.33 -11.00
N ILE A 44 -15.52 -21.40 -10.91
CA ILE A 44 -16.40 -20.33 -11.35
C ILE A 44 -17.67 -20.32 -10.53
N ASP A 45 -18.06 -19.14 -10.07
CA ASP A 45 -19.32 -18.94 -9.35
C ASP A 45 -20.13 -17.85 -10.03
N ALA A 46 -21.45 -17.93 -9.91
CA ALA A 46 -22.33 -16.95 -10.52
C ALA A 46 -23.56 -16.70 -9.66
N ALA A 47 -23.84 -15.43 -9.41
CA ALA A 47 -25.02 -14.97 -8.71
C ALA A 47 -25.73 -13.94 -9.57
N GLY A 48 -27.06 -14.02 -9.63
CA GLY A 48 -27.88 -13.07 -10.37
C GLY A 48 -29.04 -12.56 -9.53
N ASP A 49 -29.39 -11.30 -9.77
CA ASP A 49 -30.59 -10.66 -9.23
C ASP A 49 -31.28 -9.88 -10.35
N GLY A 50 -32.51 -10.27 -10.69
CA GLY A 50 -33.28 -9.69 -11.79
C GLY A 50 -32.59 -9.77 -13.17
N ASP A 51 -32.12 -8.62 -13.64
CA ASP A 51 -31.45 -8.40 -14.92
C ASP A 51 -29.91 -8.38 -14.81
N VAL A 52 -29.37 -8.43 -13.60
CA VAL A 52 -27.93 -8.45 -13.35
C VAL A 52 -27.46 -9.89 -13.09
N LEU A 53 -26.40 -10.31 -13.78
CA LEU A 53 -25.69 -11.56 -13.52
C LEU A 53 -24.20 -11.24 -13.32
N VAL A 54 -23.67 -11.61 -12.15
CA VAL A 54 -22.25 -11.55 -11.85
C VAL A 54 -21.68 -12.95 -12.00
N VAL A 55 -20.58 -13.07 -12.74
CA VAL A 55 -19.83 -14.31 -12.88
C VAL A 55 -18.41 -14.03 -12.39
N LEU A 56 -17.97 -14.78 -11.38
CA LEU A 56 -16.67 -14.65 -10.75
C LEU A 56 -15.80 -15.84 -11.11
N ASP A 57 -14.62 -15.56 -11.67
CA ASP A 57 -13.57 -16.56 -11.85
C ASP A 57 -12.88 -16.79 -10.50
N LEU A 58 -12.93 -18.03 -10.01
CA LEU A 58 -12.38 -18.45 -8.72
C LEU A 58 -11.03 -19.15 -8.86
N ARG A 59 -10.50 -19.27 -10.09
CA ARG A 59 -9.19 -19.90 -10.31
C ARG A 59 -8.12 -19.08 -9.60
N ALA A 60 -7.48 -19.68 -8.61
CA ALA A 60 -6.35 -19.07 -7.95
C ALA A 60 -5.20 -18.96 -8.95
N ASP A 61 -4.74 -17.73 -9.18
CA ASP A 61 -3.49 -17.46 -9.86
C ASP A 61 -2.45 -16.91 -8.88
N GLN A 62 -1.21 -16.86 -9.35
CA GLN A 62 -0.11 -16.37 -8.54
C GLN A 62 -0.37 -14.92 -8.08
N SER A 63 -0.91 -14.05 -8.92
CA SER A 63 -1.17 -12.65 -8.56
C SER A 63 -2.22 -12.51 -7.44
N LEU A 64 -3.25 -13.37 -7.42
CA LEU A 64 -4.26 -13.43 -6.36
C LEU A 64 -3.64 -13.90 -5.04
N PHE A 65 -2.73 -14.87 -5.11
CA PHE A 65 -1.97 -15.32 -3.95
C PHE A 65 -1.10 -14.19 -3.38
N GLU A 66 -0.32 -13.52 -4.22
CA GLU A 66 0.55 -12.40 -3.80
C GLU A 66 -0.27 -11.25 -3.19
N ALA A 67 -1.39 -10.88 -3.83
CA ALA A 67 -2.31 -9.89 -3.30
C ALA A 67 -2.92 -10.32 -1.95
N GLY A 68 -3.23 -11.61 -1.77
CA GLY A 68 -3.68 -12.18 -0.51
C GLY A 68 -2.64 -12.02 0.61
N VAL A 69 -1.38 -12.38 0.32
CA VAL A 69 -0.26 -12.22 1.26
C VAL A 69 -0.06 -10.74 1.61
N ALA A 70 -0.06 -9.84 0.63
CA ALA A 70 0.08 -8.40 0.89
C ALA A 70 -1.04 -7.84 1.78
N ARG A 71 -2.30 -8.28 1.58
CA ARG A 71 -3.42 -7.94 2.48
C ARG A 71 -3.16 -8.41 3.91
N GLU A 72 -2.64 -9.63 4.07
CA GLU A 72 -2.29 -10.14 5.39
C GLU A 72 -1.17 -9.34 6.06
N VAL A 73 -0.10 -8.99 5.32
CA VAL A 73 0.99 -8.15 5.81
C VAL A 73 0.46 -6.79 6.28
N VAL A 74 -0.32 -6.10 5.45
CA VAL A 74 -0.96 -4.81 5.81
C VAL A 74 -1.80 -4.97 7.09
N ASN A 75 -2.57 -6.04 7.19
CA ASN A 75 -3.37 -6.32 8.39
C ASN A 75 -2.50 -6.53 9.64
N ARG A 76 -1.34 -7.18 9.53
CA ARG A 76 -0.39 -7.32 10.67
C ARG A 76 0.16 -5.96 11.09
N ILE A 77 0.59 -5.13 10.14
CA ILE A 77 1.09 -3.77 10.41
C ILE A 77 0.02 -2.92 11.10
N GLN A 78 -1.21 -2.92 10.60
CA GLN A 78 -2.30 -2.15 11.17
C GLN A 78 -2.68 -2.62 12.59
N LYS A 79 -2.61 -3.93 12.86
CA LYS A 79 -2.79 -4.46 14.22
C LYS A 79 -1.64 -4.04 15.13
N LEU A 80 -0.40 -4.11 14.67
CA LEU A 80 0.78 -3.70 15.42
C LEU A 80 0.72 -2.20 15.79
N ARG A 81 0.27 -1.33 14.87
CA ARG A 81 0.00 0.09 15.17
C ARG A 81 -0.96 0.26 16.35
N LYS A 82 -2.07 -0.49 16.35
CA LYS A 82 -3.06 -0.44 17.44
C LYS A 82 -2.47 -0.94 18.76
N THR A 83 -1.72 -2.03 18.75
CA THR A 83 -1.03 -2.57 19.94
C THR A 83 -0.03 -1.55 20.50
N ALA A 84 0.67 -0.84 19.62
CA ALA A 84 1.59 0.24 19.98
C ALA A 84 0.89 1.56 20.35
N GLN A 85 -0.45 1.59 20.42
CA GLN A 85 -1.26 2.77 20.74
C GLN A 85 -1.03 3.96 19.79
N LEU A 86 -0.70 3.69 18.54
CA LEU A 86 -0.51 4.70 17.51
C LEU A 86 -1.84 5.03 16.83
N GLU A 87 -2.08 6.33 16.63
CA GLU A 87 -3.20 6.84 15.87
C GLU A 87 -2.96 6.71 14.36
N PRO A 88 -4.01 6.66 13.51
CA PRO A 88 -3.86 6.65 12.06
C PRO A 88 -3.05 7.82 11.50
N THR A 89 -3.14 8.98 12.16
CA THR A 89 -2.43 10.23 11.80
C THR A 89 -0.97 10.26 12.24
N ASP A 90 -0.53 9.34 13.08
CA ASP A 90 0.86 9.28 13.53
C ASP A 90 1.79 8.93 12.37
N LEU A 91 2.82 9.74 12.20
CA LEU A 91 3.87 9.53 11.21
C LEU A 91 4.85 8.48 11.74
N VAL A 92 4.91 7.33 11.06
CA VAL A 92 5.82 6.23 11.37
C VAL A 92 6.49 5.68 10.12
N ASP A 93 7.74 5.26 10.25
CA ASP A 93 8.41 4.43 9.23
C ASP A 93 8.15 2.95 9.58
N VAL A 94 7.80 2.14 8.58
CA VAL A 94 7.54 0.71 8.76
C VAL A 94 8.58 -0.10 8.02
N TYR A 95 9.21 -1.03 8.74
CA TYR A 95 10.22 -1.91 8.20
C TYR A 95 9.82 -3.38 8.28
N TYR A 96 10.39 -4.20 7.40
CA TYR A 96 10.28 -5.65 7.47
C TYR A 96 11.64 -6.34 7.33
N LYS A 97 11.79 -7.48 7.99
CA LYS A 97 12.95 -8.37 7.84
C LYS A 97 12.45 -9.81 7.66
N PRO A 98 12.65 -10.42 6.47
CA PRO A 98 12.45 -11.86 6.30
C PRO A 98 13.35 -12.64 7.27
N MET A 99 12.81 -13.70 7.87
CA MET A 99 13.57 -14.61 8.74
C MET A 99 14.06 -15.86 7.99
N ASP A 100 13.51 -16.11 6.80
CA ASP A 100 13.90 -17.23 5.96
C ASP A 100 15.01 -16.80 4.99
N ASP A 101 16.25 -17.18 5.29
CA ASP A 101 17.47 -16.74 4.60
C ASP A 101 17.58 -17.21 3.13
N GLY A 102 16.64 -18.02 2.63
CA GLY A 102 16.73 -18.69 1.32
C GLY A 102 15.57 -18.48 0.35
N LYS A 103 14.48 -17.81 0.75
CA LYS A 103 13.32 -17.59 -0.12
C LYS A 103 13.03 -16.09 -0.23
N ASN A 104 13.41 -15.49 -1.36
CA ASN A 104 13.09 -14.10 -1.68
C ASN A 104 11.58 -13.85 -1.93
N THR A 105 10.74 -14.85 -1.76
CA THR A 105 9.29 -14.81 -2.04
C THR A 105 8.59 -13.65 -1.34
N LEU A 106 8.84 -13.41 -0.06
CA LEU A 106 8.21 -12.27 0.63
C LEU A 106 8.69 -10.92 0.05
N VAL A 107 9.96 -10.82 -0.29
CA VAL A 107 10.54 -9.60 -0.88
C VAL A 107 9.92 -9.32 -2.24
N GLU A 108 9.78 -10.34 -3.09
CA GLU A 108 9.14 -10.26 -4.40
C GLU A 108 7.67 -9.83 -4.28
N ILE A 109 6.91 -10.42 -3.34
CA ILE A 109 5.51 -10.07 -3.09
C ILE A 109 5.36 -8.62 -2.61
N VAL A 110 6.18 -8.20 -1.65
CA VAL A 110 6.15 -6.81 -1.15
C VAL A 110 6.48 -5.83 -2.27
N GLN A 111 7.39 -6.19 -3.17
CA GLN A 111 7.71 -5.37 -4.34
C GLN A 111 6.59 -5.37 -5.39
N SER A 112 5.98 -6.52 -5.70
CA SER A 112 4.91 -6.61 -6.71
C SER A 112 3.63 -5.90 -6.26
N GLN A 113 3.36 -5.88 -4.95
CA GLN A 113 2.18 -5.25 -4.34
C GLN A 113 2.48 -3.90 -3.69
N ASP A 114 3.62 -3.27 -4.00
CA ASP A 114 4.08 -2.01 -3.37
C ASP A 114 3.03 -0.90 -3.44
N GLN A 115 2.36 -0.73 -4.58
CA GLN A 115 1.29 0.27 -4.73
C GLN A 115 0.14 0.05 -3.75
N TYR A 116 -0.37 -1.19 -3.66
CA TYR A 116 -1.45 -1.53 -2.73
C TYR A 116 -1.03 -1.29 -1.27
N ILE A 117 0.19 -1.68 -0.90
CA ILE A 117 0.72 -1.50 0.45
C ILE A 117 0.81 -0.01 0.80
N ARG A 118 1.32 0.82 -0.11
CA ARG A 118 1.40 2.28 0.07
C ARG A 118 0.03 2.90 0.24
N ASP A 119 -0.93 2.53 -0.61
CA ASP A 119 -2.29 3.07 -0.53
C ASP A 119 -2.97 2.69 0.80
N ALA A 120 -2.72 1.48 1.31
CA ALA A 120 -3.32 1.00 2.54
C ALA A 120 -2.64 1.50 3.83
N LEU A 121 -1.33 1.78 3.80
CA LEU A 121 -0.55 2.22 4.97
C LEU A 121 -0.28 3.72 4.99
N GLY A 122 -0.35 4.39 3.83
CA GLY A 122 0.05 5.77 3.62
C GLY A 122 1.57 5.97 3.44
N ASN A 123 2.38 4.92 3.63
CA ASN A 123 3.84 4.92 3.56
C ASN A 123 4.34 3.61 2.93
N PRO A 124 5.55 3.58 2.32
CA PRO A 124 6.15 2.36 1.80
C PRO A 124 6.56 1.40 2.92
N LEU A 125 6.58 0.10 2.60
CA LEU A 125 7.14 -0.93 3.47
C LEU A 125 8.62 -1.16 3.13
N ILE A 126 9.50 -0.85 4.06
CA ILE A 126 10.94 -0.70 3.79
C ILE A 126 11.71 -1.94 4.29
N PRO A 127 12.66 -2.52 3.52
CA PRO A 127 13.53 -3.55 4.07
C PRO A 127 14.32 -3.02 5.28
N LYS A 128 14.39 -3.78 6.37
CA LYS A 128 15.08 -3.34 7.61
C LYS A 128 16.55 -2.97 7.39
N MET A 129 17.18 -3.52 6.37
CA MET A 129 18.56 -3.19 5.96
C MET A 129 18.70 -1.75 5.45
N ALA A 130 17.64 -1.12 4.96
CA ALA A 130 17.63 0.28 4.55
C ALA A 130 17.28 1.24 5.69
N ALA A 131 17.01 0.73 6.91
CA ALA A 131 16.77 1.58 8.06
C ALA A 131 18.07 2.28 8.51
N PRO A 132 18.02 3.58 8.87
CA PRO A 132 19.14 4.27 9.48
C PRO A 132 19.63 3.55 10.76
N PRO A 133 20.95 3.53 11.05
CA PRO A 133 21.49 2.91 12.27
C PRO A 133 20.93 3.51 13.57
N ASP A 134 20.56 4.78 13.53
CA ASP A 134 20.01 5.58 14.62
C ASP A 134 18.47 5.59 14.65
N ALA A 135 17.80 4.78 13.81
CA ALA A 135 16.36 4.68 13.79
C ALA A 135 15.80 4.16 15.13
N VAL A 136 14.88 4.92 15.74
CA VAL A 136 14.28 4.60 17.03
C VAL A 136 13.05 3.72 16.84
N MET A 137 13.19 2.43 17.13
CA MET A 137 12.08 1.47 17.08
C MET A 137 11.07 1.75 18.21
N ILE A 138 9.79 1.85 17.85
CA ILE A 138 8.66 1.98 18.77
C ILE A 138 8.21 0.59 19.22
N CYS A 139 8.08 -0.33 18.26
CA CYS A 139 7.73 -1.72 18.52
C CYS A 139 8.21 -2.61 17.37
N GLU A 140 8.32 -3.91 17.67
CA GLU A 140 8.61 -4.96 16.70
C GLU A 140 7.83 -6.21 17.06
N GLU A 141 7.40 -6.97 16.05
CA GLU A 141 6.69 -8.22 16.26
C GLU A 141 7.00 -9.21 15.11
N SER A 142 7.20 -10.47 15.49
CA SER A 142 7.39 -11.58 14.54
C SER A 142 6.04 -12.09 14.05
N HIS A 143 5.93 -12.33 12.76
CA HIS A 143 4.73 -12.82 12.13
C HIS A 143 5.02 -13.96 11.17
N ASN A 144 4.02 -14.84 11.05
CA ASN A 144 3.96 -15.86 10.03
C ASN A 144 2.72 -15.58 9.17
N VAL A 145 2.92 -15.54 7.87
CA VAL A 145 1.85 -15.45 6.86
C VAL A 145 2.12 -16.55 5.86
N GLN A 146 1.19 -17.51 5.76
CA GLN A 146 1.43 -18.75 5.01
C GLN A 146 2.74 -19.40 5.51
N ASP A 147 3.64 -19.81 4.59
CA ASP A 147 4.95 -20.41 4.89
C ASP A 147 6.09 -19.38 4.97
N MET A 148 5.79 -18.09 5.18
CA MET A 148 6.77 -17.01 5.26
C MET A 148 6.85 -16.43 6.66
N SER A 149 8.05 -16.46 7.23
CA SER A 149 8.34 -15.88 8.56
C SER A 149 9.09 -14.57 8.42
N PHE A 150 8.65 -13.52 9.11
CA PHE A 150 9.27 -12.19 9.06
C PHE A 150 9.00 -11.37 10.31
N VAL A 151 9.83 -10.36 10.56
CA VAL A 151 9.63 -9.38 11.64
C VAL A 151 9.21 -8.06 11.03
N ILE A 152 8.19 -7.43 11.62
CA ILE A 152 7.78 -6.08 11.32
C ILE A 152 8.31 -5.16 12.40
N TYR A 153 8.81 -3.99 12.01
CA TYR A 153 9.27 -2.95 12.92
C TYR A 153 8.52 -1.66 12.61
N ILE A 154 8.05 -0.97 13.63
CA ILE A 154 7.53 0.40 13.50
C ILE A 154 8.51 1.32 14.22
N ALA A 155 9.01 2.33 13.53
CA ALA A 155 9.95 3.30 14.08
C ALA A 155 9.38 4.72 14.02
N ARG A 156 9.95 5.59 14.84
CA ARG A 156 9.70 7.04 14.71
C ARG A 156 10.23 7.51 13.36
N VAL A 157 9.45 8.35 12.68
CA VAL A 157 9.94 9.05 11.49
C VAL A 157 11.07 10.00 11.90
N SER A 158 12.13 9.97 11.11
CA SER A 158 13.27 10.88 11.23
C SER A 158 13.63 11.42 9.85
N PRO A 159 14.10 12.68 9.73
CA PRO A 159 14.62 13.16 8.47
C PRO A 159 15.85 12.34 8.06
N VAL A 160 15.98 12.12 6.75
CA VAL A 160 17.19 11.53 6.16
C VAL A 160 17.99 12.63 5.49
N VAL A 161 19.25 12.75 5.88
CA VAL A 161 20.22 13.67 5.29
C VAL A 161 21.06 12.89 4.28
N THR A 162 21.19 13.42 3.07
CA THR A 162 21.94 12.76 1.99
C THR A 162 23.39 13.22 1.95
N ASP A 163 24.23 12.44 1.28
CA ASP A 163 25.65 12.79 1.06
C ASP A 163 25.82 14.04 0.18
N ASP A 164 24.81 14.41 -0.62
CA ASP A 164 24.80 15.66 -1.39
C ASP A 164 24.97 16.89 -0.49
N LEU A 165 24.50 16.81 0.76
CA LEU A 165 24.66 17.91 1.71
C LEU A 165 26.13 18.15 2.07
N LEU A 166 26.96 17.10 2.13
CA LEU A 166 28.39 17.27 2.40
C LEU A 166 29.07 18.06 1.27
N VAL A 167 28.72 17.75 0.03
CA VAL A 167 29.20 18.50 -1.14
C VAL A 167 28.70 19.95 -1.09
N HIS A 168 27.44 20.15 -0.72
CA HIS A 168 26.85 21.49 -0.59
C HIS A 168 27.49 22.32 0.53
N ALA A 169 27.92 21.67 1.61
CA ALA A 169 28.70 22.25 2.71
C ALA A 169 30.20 22.39 2.38
N ALA A 170 30.58 22.41 1.10
CA ALA A 170 31.96 22.51 0.61
C ALA A 170 32.91 21.43 1.18
N GLY A 171 32.39 20.24 1.49
CA GLY A 171 33.15 19.14 2.08
C GLY A 171 33.47 19.30 3.57
N ASN A 172 32.92 20.33 4.24
CA ASN A 172 33.15 20.56 5.66
C ASN A 172 32.33 19.57 6.51
N ARG A 173 33.01 18.60 7.12
CA ARG A 173 32.36 17.57 7.96
C ARG A 173 31.74 18.13 9.23
N GLU A 174 32.36 19.13 9.86
CA GLU A 174 31.81 19.73 11.08
C GLU A 174 30.51 20.48 10.75
N HIS A 175 30.45 21.18 9.62
CA HIS A 175 29.24 21.84 9.15
C HIS A 175 28.14 20.81 8.83
N PHE A 176 28.49 19.74 8.12
CA PHE A 176 27.56 18.65 7.81
C PHE A 176 27.00 17.99 9.07
N ASP A 177 27.85 17.67 10.05
CA ASP A 177 27.43 17.05 11.30
C ASP A 177 26.54 18.00 12.11
N ALA A 178 26.87 19.30 12.16
CA ALA A 178 26.04 20.31 12.80
C ALA A 178 24.65 20.43 12.13
N LEU A 179 24.60 20.42 10.80
CA LEU A 179 23.33 20.42 10.05
C LEU A 179 22.53 19.14 10.28
N LYS A 180 23.19 17.98 10.31
CA LYS A 180 22.55 16.70 10.61
C LYS A 180 21.93 16.71 12.01
N VAL A 181 22.69 17.14 13.03
CA VAL A 181 22.18 17.28 14.40
C VAL A 181 21.01 18.26 14.46
N TYR A 182 21.14 19.41 13.79
CA TYR A 182 20.06 20.39 13.69
C TYR A 182 18.79 19.73 13.11
N LEU A 183 18.87 19.11 11.94
CA LEU A 183 17.72 18.51 11.27
C LEU A 183 17.08 17.38 12.08
N LEU A 184 17.88 16.47 12.65
CA LEU A 184 17.40 15.35 13.47
C LEU A 184 16.73 15.81 14.78
N SER A 185 17.10 16.98 15.30
CA SER A 185 16.49 17.56 16.51
C SER A 185 15.11 18.20 16.28
N ARG A 186 14.71 18.36 15.01
CA ARG A 186 13.52 19.14 14.64
C ARG A 186 12.29 18.26 14.53
N SER A 187 11.13 18.81 14.86
CA SER A 187 9.86 18.13 14.63
C SER A 187 9.56 18.03 13.12
N ILE A 188 9.22 16.84 12.64
CA ILE A 188 8.87 16.57 11.24
C ILE A 188 7.80 17.52 10.72
N SER A 189 6.72 17.74 11.47
CA SER A 189 5.61 18.61 11.03
C SER A 189 6.05 20.06 10.82
N ARG A 190 6.95 20.59 11.66
CA ARG A 190 7.49 21.96 11.45
C ARG A 190 8.41 22.03 10.25
N LEU A 191 9.33 21.05 10.10
CA LEU A 191 10.19 20.99 8.91
C LEU A 191 9.35 20.92 7.64
N LYS A 192 8.31 20.07 7.62
CA LYS A 192 7.38 19.96 6.50
C LYS A 192 6.76 21.31 6.14
N ASN A 193 6.24 22.03 7.14
CA ASN A 193 5.60 23.33 6.93
C ASN A 193 6.61 24.38 6.42
N GLU A 194 7.84 24.39 6.92
CA GLU A 194 8.89 25.32 6.48
C GLU A 194 9.31 25.06 5.04
N PHE A 195 9.57 23.80 4.67
CA PHE A 195 9.84 23.45 3.29
C PHE A 195 8.67 23.79 2.37
N GLN A 196 7.42 23.58 2.81
CA GLN A 196 6.24 23.98 2.03
C GLN A 196 6.16 25.50 1.83
N ALA A 197 6.40 26.29 2.88
CA ALA A 197 6.41 27.74 2.79
C ALA A 197 7.52 28.28 1.87
N GLY A 198 8.67 27.59 1.83
CA GLY A 198 9.81 27.95 0.99
C GLY A 198 9.86 27.24 -0.38
N ASN A 199 8.73 26.72 -0.88
CA ASN A 199 8.66 26.00 -2.17
C ASN A 199 9.71 24.88 -2.31
N GLY A 200 9.85 24.06 -1.27
CA GLY A 200 10.80 22.95 -1.19
C GLY A 200 12.20 23.34 -0.73
N LYS A 201 12.41 24.59 -0.28
CA LYS A 201 13.72 25.07 0.22
C LYS A 201 13.61 25.72 1.59
N ILE A 202 14.67 25.61 2.38
CA ILE A 202 14.86 26.37 3.62
C ILE A 202 16.32 26.85 3.70
N THR A 203 16.56 27.99 4.33
CA THR A 203 17.92 28.48 4.61
C THR A 203 18.22 28.26 6.08
N VAL A 204 19.40 27.71 6.39
CA VAL A 204 19.91 27.55 7.75
C VAL A 204 21.06 28.53 7.94
N ASP A 205 20.86 29.57 8.76
CA ASP A 205 21.76 30.72 8.90
C ASP A 205 22.20 31.01 10.35
N PHE A 206 21.79 30.17 11.31
CA PHE A 206 22.00 30.38 12.75
C PHE A 206 22.97 29.38 13.39
N ILE A 207 23.61 28.51 12.61
CA ILE A 207 24.65 27.61 13.16
C ILE A 207 25.94 28.42 13.31
N GLU A 208 26.31 28.69 14.55
CA GLU A 208 27.50 29.47 14.89
C GLU A 208 28.77 28.84 14.29
N GLY A 209 29.62 29.67 13.69
CA GLY A 209 30.88 29.22 13.07
C GLY A 209 30.75 28.75 11.61
N PHE A 210 29.54 28.68 11.04
CA PHE A 210 29.32 28.26 9.66
C PHE A 210 28.53 29.28 8.83
N PRO A 211 28.80 29.36 7.50
CA PRO A 211 28.04 30.25 6.62
C PRO A 211 26.60 29.73 6.42
N PRO A 212 25.65 30.61 6.10
CA PRO A 212 24.29 30.21 5.73
C PRO A 212 24.28 29.19 4.58
N ILE A 213 23.38 28.22 4.65
CA ILE A 213 23.27 27.15 3.67
C ILE A 213 21.81 26.88 3.29
N ASP A 214 21.57 26.69 1.99
CA ASP A 214 20.25 26.43 1.44
C ASP A 214 20.00 24.92 1.32
N LEU A 215 19.01 24.42 2.04
CA LEU A 215 18.60 23.03 2.00
C LEU A 215 17.42 22.86 1.04
N GLN A 216 17.48 21.82 0.21
CA GLN A 216 16.41 21.46 -0.71
C GLN A 216 15.82 20.11 -0.34
N LEU A 217 14.50 20.06 -0.19
CA LEU A 217 13.75 18.85 0.05
C LEU A 217 13.82 17.91 -1.17
N GLY A 218 14.02 16.63 -0.93
CA GLY A 218 14.17 15.61 -1.98
C GLY A 218 15.57 15.58 -2.62
N LYS A 219 16.49 16.43 -2.16
CA LYS A 219 17.90 16.43 -2.59
C LYS A 219 18.84 16.33 -1.40
N HIS A 220 18.86 17.37 -0.56
CA HIS A 220 19.74 17.44 0.62
C HIS A 220 19.09 16.73 1.83
N VAL A 221 17.76 16.81 1.92
CA VAL A 221 16.98 16.30 3.05
C VAL A 221 15.70 15.62 2.55
N PHE A 222 15.34 14.51 3.17
CA PHE A 222 14.04 13.85 3.06
C PHE A 222 13.37 13.84 4.44
N LEU A 223 12.03 13.94 4.51
CA LEU A 223 11.32 14.05 5.80
C LEU A 223 11.11 12.71 6.50
N SER A 224 11.29 11.60 5.77
CA SER A 224 11.18 10.24 6.29
C SER A 224 12.12 9.30 5.55
N THR A 225 12.37 8.13 6.15
CA THR A 225 13.09 7.05 5.47
C THR A 225 12.28 6.54 4.27
N GLY A 226 10.95 6.54 4.38
CA GLY A 226 10.06 6.19 3.28
C GLY A 226 10.24 7.07 2.05
N ASP A 227 10.28 8.39 2.22
CA ASP A 227 10.47 9.34 1.11
C ASP A 227 11.82 9.11 0.41
N PHE A 228 12.88 8.92 1.19
CA PHE A 228 14.22 8.63 0.67
C PHE A 228 14.27 7.29 -0.06
N TYR A 229 13.64 6.26 0.51
CA TYR A 229 13.58 4.91 -0.08
C TYR A 229 12.85 4.91 -1.43
N LEU A 230 11.77 5.67 -1.57
CA LEU A 230 11.06 5.79 -2.84
C LEU A 230 11.89 6.54 -3.89
N ALA A 231 12.54 7.63 -3.51
CA ALA A 231 13.36 8.43 -4.42
C ALA A 231 14.58 7.66 -4.95
N THR A 232 15.14 6.75 -4.17
CA THR A 232 16.31 5.93 -4.56
C THR A 232 15.97 4.71 -5.41
N ARG A 233 14.68 4.33 -5.51
CA ARG A 233 14.20 3.24 -6.38
C ARG A 233 13.66 3.72 -7.74
N SER A 234 13.53 5.04 -7.92
CA SER A 234 13.03 5.69 -9.14
C SER A 234 14.13 5.84 -10.18
#